data_AF-A0A8S3KA99-F1
#
_entry.id   AF-A0A8S3KA99-F1
#
_cell.length_a   1.000
_cell.length_b   1.000
_cell.length_c   1.000
_cell.angle_alpha   90.00
_cell.angle_beta   90.00
_cell.angle_gamma   90.00
#
_symmetry.space_group_name_H-M   'P 1'
#
loop_
_entity.id
_entity.type
_entity.pdbx_description
1 polymer ?
#
loop_
_entity_poly.entity_id
_entity_poly.type
_entity_poly.pdbx_seq_one_letter_code
_entity_poly.pdbx_strand_id
1 'polypeptide(L)'
;QYGDVDSATRLFSSTANKSNYIYTAMFKGLISNSMAEKVFDLLDEMDIKPDSFTLAILFKACAELANDRAIKIGRKILDEMPENYRNNNNAVLNSAMHMLMKFGDIQSAE
;
A
#
# COMPACT_ATOMS: atom_id res chain seq x y z
N GLN A 1 18.06 5.43 -8.12
CA GLN A 1 18.95 4.62 -7.26
C GLN A 1 18.36 3.23 -7.20
N TYR A 2 19.04 2.22 -7.72
CA TYR A 2 18.61 0.83 -7.59
C TYR A 2 18.91 0.41 -6.15
N GLY A 3 17.90 0.47 -5.29
CA GLY A 3 17.99 -0.02 -3.93
C GLY A 3 18.01 -1.54 -3.97
N ASP A 4 19.04 -2.14 -3.37
CA ASP A 4 19.11 -3.59 -3.16
C ASP A 4 17.94 -4.02 -2.26
N VAL A 5 16.86 -4.50 -2.89
CA VAL A 5 15.64 -4.95 -2.21
C VAL A 5 15.95 -6.12 -1.30
N ASP A 6 16.93 -6.96 -1.62
CA ASP A 6 17.29 -8.10 -0.77
C ASP A 6 17.95 -7.62 0.51
N SER A 7 18.87 -6.64 0.43
CA SER A 7 19.45 -6.00 1.61
C SER A 7 18.39 -5.25 2.43
N ALA A 8 17.49 -4.52 1.79
CA ALA A 8 16.38 -3.84 2.47
C ALA A 8 15.46 -4.84 3.18
N THR A 9 15.14 -5.96 2.53
CA THR A 9 14.32 -7.04 3.09
C THR A 9 15.01 -7.67 4.30
N ARG A 10 16.32 -7.97 4.21
CA ARG A 10 17.09 -8.50 5.35
C ARG A 10 17.08 -7.56 6.56
N LEU A 11 17.28 -6.27 6.33
CA LEU A 11 17.25 -5.25 7.38
C LEU A 11 15.84 -5.08 7.97
N PHE A 12 14.82 -5.12 7.11
CA PHE A 12 13.43 -5.09 7.54
C PHE A 12 13.12 -6.28 8.45
N SER A 13 13.46 -7.50 8.03
CA SER A 13 13.21 -8.73 8.81
C SER A 13 13.96 -8.74 10.14
N SER A 14 15.19 -8.21 10.21
CA SER A 14 15.96 -8.16 11.46
C SER A 14 15.55 -7.05 12.42
N THR A 15 14.69 -6.11 11.99
CA THR A 15 14.22 -5.01 12.84
C THR A 15 13.07 -5.46 13.72
N ALA A 16 13.28 -5.47 15.05
CA ALA A 16 12.28 -5.93 16.01
C ALA A 16 11.05 -5.00 16.10
N ASN A 17 11.26 -3.68 16.22
CA ASN A 17 10.19 -2.70 16.37
C ASN A 17 10.04 -1.86 15.09
N LYS A 18 9.18 -2.30 14.18
CA LYS A 18 8.94 -1.63 12.91
C LYS A 18 7.93 -0.49 13.10
N SER A 19 8.27 0.69 12.61
CA SER A 19 7.37 1.85 12.60
C SER A 19 6.69 2.01 11.24
N ASN A 20 5.66 2.86 11.16
CA ASN A 20 5.02 3.24 9.90
C ASN A 20 6.05 3.72 8.85
N TYR A 21 7.10 4.41 9.29
CA TYR A 21 8.19 4.85 8.40
C TYR A 21 8.94 3.67 7.77
N ILE A 22 9.26 2.63 8.56
CA ILE A 22 9.97 1.43 8.07
C ILE A 22 9.09 0.65 7.07
N TYR A 23 7.81 0.43 7.40
CA TYR A 23 6.86 -0.19 6.48
C TYR A 23 6.69 0.63 5.20
N THR A 24 6.47 1.93 5.31
CA THR A 24 6.36 2.86 4.18
C THR A 24 7.59 2.81 3.27
N ALA A 25 8.79 2.81 3.84
CA ALA A 25 10.03 2.71 3.08
C ALA A 25 10.12 1.36 2.34
N MET A 26 9.79 0.26 3.03
CA MET A 26 9.81 -1.08 2.44
C MET A 26 8.78 -1.21 1.30
N PHE A 27 7.54 -0.74 1.51
CA PHE A 27 6.48 -0.78 0.50
C PHE A 27 6.85 0.04 -0.74
N LYS A 28 7.42 1.24 -0.56
CA LYS A 28 7.94 2.04 -1.68
C LYS A 28 9.00 1.27 -2.46
N GLY A 29 9.94 0.65 -1.75
CA GLY A 29 10.98 -0.17 -2.35
C GLY A 29 10.43 -1.32 -3.19
N LEU A 30 9.44 -2.05 -2.65
CA LEU A 30 8.79 -3.15 -3.35
C LEU A 30 8.03 -2.68 -4.61
N ILE A 31 7.24 -1.61 -4.50
CA ILE A 31 6.51 -1.01 -5.63
C ILE A 31 7.47 -0.56 -6.72
N SER A 32 8.55 0.17 -6.37
CA SER A 32 9.53 0.64 -7.34
C SER A 32 10.30 -0.47 -8.06
N ASN A 33 10.26 -1.70 -7.54
CA ASN A 33 10.88 -2.87 -8.16
C ASN A 33 9.85 -3.85 -8.75
N SER A 34 8.62 -3.40 -9.02
CA SER A 34 7.54 -4.22 -9.60
C SER A 34 7.15 -5.43 -8.75
N MET A 35 7.32 -5.33 -7.43
CA MET A 35 7.03 -6.38 -6.45
C MET A 35 5.83 -5.99 -5.57
N ALA A 36 4.85 -5.30 -6.16
CA ALA A 36 3.70 -4.75 -5.43
C ALA A 36 2.90 -5.82 -4.68
N GLU A 37 2.83 -7.07 -5.16
CA GLU A 37 2.14 -8.16 -4.43
C GLU A 37 2.71 -8.40 -3.03
N LYS A 38 4.04 -8.27 -2.88
CA LYS A 38 4.69 -8.47 -1.57
C LYS A 38 4.32 -7.39 -0.55
N VAL A 39 3.79 -6.24 -1.00
CA VAL A 39 3.26 -5.21 -0.10
C VAL A 39 2.11 -5.78 0.71
N PHE A 40 1.27 -6.62 0.11
CA PHE A 40 0.12 -7.22 0.81
C PHE A 40 0.55 -8.29 1.81
N ASP A 41 1.57 -9.07 1.47
CA ASP A 41 2.12 -10.06 2.41
C ASP A 41 2.69 -9.37 3.65
N LEU A 42 3.42 -8.26 3.46
CA LEU A 42 3.94 -7.46 4.58
C LEU A 42 2.86 -6.64 5.31
N LEU A 43 1.76 -6.29 4.63
CA LEU A 43 0.60 -5.66 5.27
C LEU A 43 -0.08 -6.64 6.23
N ASP A 44 -0.17 -7.92 5.87
CA ASP A 44 -0.72 -8.97 6.73
C ASP A 44 0.15 -9.19 8.00
N GLU A 45 1.45 -8.90 7.93
CA GLU A 45 2.39 -8.93 9.06
C GLU A 45 2.39 -7.63 9.90
N MET A 46 1.70 -6.57 9.46
CA MET A 46 1.74 -5.27 10.11
C MET A 46 0.86 -5.26 11.37
N ASP A 47 1.48 -5.05 12.53
CA ASP A 47 0.83 -5.05 13.85
C ASP A 47 0.44 -3.64 14.35
N ILE A 48 0.76 -2.61 13.56
CA ILE A 48 0.48 -1.21 13.86
C ILE A 48 -0.50 -0.62 12.85
N LYS A 49 -1.19 0.45 13.24
CA LYS A 49 -2.13 1.14 12.34
C LYS A 49 -1.38 1.94 11.26
N PRO A 50 -1.71 1.76 9.96
CA PRO A 50 -1.18 2.58 8.88
C PRO A 50 -1.45 4.08 9.09
N ASP A 51 -0.42 4.90 8.90
CA ASP A 51 -0.57 6.35 8.83
C ASP A 51 -0.98 6.82 7.42
N SER A 52 -1.19 8.13 7.24
CA SER A 52 -1.60 8.67 5.94
C SER A 52 -0.62 8.37 4.80
N PHE A 53 0.68 8.33 5.08
CA PHE A 53 1.67 8.03 4.04
C PHE A 53 1.61 6.55 3.65
N THR A 54 1.47 5.68 4.64
CA THR A 54 1.33 4.25 4.46
C THR A 54 0.06 3.94 3.65
N LEU A 55 -1.08 4.54 4.03
CA LEU A 55 -2.35 4.39 3.31
C LEU A 55 -2.24 4.78 1.83
N ALA A 56 -1.60 5.92 1.53
CA ALA A 56 -1.43 6.37 0.16
C ALA A 56 -0.59 5.39 -0.70
N ILE A 57 0.40 4.74 -0.08
CA ILE A 57 1.23 3.72 -0.74
C ILE A 57 0.45 2.43 -0.94
N LEU A 58 -0.35 2.01 0.04
CA LEU A 58 -1.20 0.83 -0.08
C LEU A 58 -2.22 1.00 -1.21
N PHE A 59 -2.86 2.15 -1.33
CA PHE A 59 -3.75 2.44 -2.47
C PHE A 59 -3.01 2.46 -3.80
N LYS A 60 -1.77 2.95 -3.84
CA LYS A 60 -0.93 2.86 -5.03
C LYS A 60 -0.64 1.41 -5.42
N ALA A 61 -0.26 0.55 -4.49
CA ALA A 61 -0.05 -0.88 -4.75
C ALA A 61 -1.32 -1.55 -5.28
N CYS A 62 -2.47 -1.21 -4.68
CA CYS A 62 -3.77 -1.71 -5.15
C CYS A 62 -4.08 -1.28 -6.59
N ALA A 63 -3.79 -0.03 -6.94
CA ALA A 63 -3.98 0.49 -8.29
C ALA A 63 -3.04 -0.15 -9.33
N GLU A 64 -1.82 -0.49 -8.94
CA GLU A 64 -0.83 -1.14 -9.81
C GLU A 64 -1.17 -2.60 -10.11
N LEU A 65 -1.66 -3.34 -9.11
CA LEU A 65 -1.99 -4.76 -9.25
C LEU A 65 -3.38 -4.97 -9.83
N ALA A 66 -4.36 -4.24 -9.28
CA ALA A 66 -5.73 -4.16 -9.74
C ALA A 66 -6.43 -5.51 -10.02
N ASN A 67 -5.99 -6.57 -9.33
CA ASN A 67 -6.59 -7.89 -9.32
C ASN A 67 -7.58 -8.06 -8.15
N ASP A 68 -8.23 -9.22 -8.05
CA ASP A 68 -9.22 -9.51 -7.00
C ASP A 68 -8.69 -9.30 -5.57
N ARG A 69 -7.42 -9.64 -5.30
CA ARG A 69 -6.81 -9.45 -3.98
C ARG A 69 -6.67 -7.95 -3.69
N ALA A 70 -6.14 -7.19 -4.64
CA ALA A 70 -6.01 -5.74 -4.54
C ALA A 70 -7.37 -5.05 -4.34
N ILE A 71 -8.42 -5.47 -5.06
CA ILE A 71 -9.77 -4.92 -4.92
C ILE A 71 -10.31 -5.14 -3.50
N LYS A 72 -10.18 -6.36 -2.97
CA LYS A 72 -10.64 -6.69 -1.61
C LYS A 72 -9.89 -5.87 -0.55
N ILE A 73 -8.56 -5.80 -0.65
CA ILE A 73 -7.72 -5.05 0.29
C ILE A 73 -8.03 -3.55 0.21
N GLY A 74 -8.07 -2.98 -0.99
CA GLY A 74 -8.34 -1.56 -1.20
C GLY A 74 -9.69 -1.12 -0.63
N ARG A 75 -10.75 -1.93 -0.81
CA ARG A 75 -12.07 -1.67 -0.22
C ARG A 75 -12.05 -1.77 1.31
N LYS A 76 -11.42 -2.81 1.87
CA LYS A 76 -11.28 -2.96 3.33
C LYS A 76 -10.56 -1.75 3.94
N ILE A 77 -9.46 -1.30 3.33
CA ILE A 77 -8.73 -0.12 3.81
C ILE A 77 -9.61 1.13 3.76
N LEU A 78 -10.40 1.32 2.69
CA LEU A 78 -11.34 2.44 2.60
C LEU A 78 -12.38 2.41 3.72
N ASP A 79 -12.97 1.24 3.99
CA ASP A 79 -14.00 1.06 5.01
C ASP A 79 -13.47 1.33 6.43
N GLU A 80 -12.24 0.90 6.71
CA GLU A 80 -11.57 1.07 8.01
C GLU A 80 -10.85 2.42 8.17
N MET A 81 -10.81 3.24 7.11
CA MET A 81 -10.08 4.51 7.07
C MET A 81 -10.69 5.55 8.03
N PRO A 82 -9.90 6.10 8.96
CA PRO A 82 -10.34 7.20 9.84
C PRO A 82 -10.90 8.43 9.10
N GLU A 83 -11.95 9.03 9.68
CA GLU A 83 -12.63 10.22 9.14
C GLU A 83 -11.70 11.43 8.95
N ASN A 84 -10.65 11.58 9.76
CA ASN A 84 -9.70 12.68 9.58
C ASN A 84 -8.91 12.54 8.27
N TYR A 85 -8.61 11.33 7.81
CA TYR A 85 -7.95 11.12 6.51
C TYR A 85 -8.91 11.32 5.35
N ARG A 86 -10.19 10.96 5.53
CA ARG A 86 -11.26 11.21 4.55
C ARG A 86 -11.53 12.70 4.32
N ASN A 87 -11.39 13.52 5.36
CA ASN A 87 -11.78 14.94 5.29
C ASN A 87 -10.60 15.90 5.11
N ASN A 88 -9.37 15.51 5.51
CA ASN A 88 -8.23 16.44 5.58
C ASN A 88 -6.93 15.90 4.98
N ASN A 89 -6.97 14.86 4.13
CA ASN A 89 -5.75 14.33 3.51
C ASN A 89 -5.89 14.10 2.00
N ASN A 90 -5.56 15.13 1.22
CA ASN A 90 -5.61 15.09 -0.24
C ASN A 90 -4.72 14.00 -0.85
N ALA A 91 -3.58 13.67 -0.23
CA ALA A 91 -2.71 12.62 -0.75
C ALA A 91 -3.35 11.24 -0.65
N VAL A 92 -3.99 10.94 0.49
CA VAL A 92 -4.75 9.70 0.70
C VAL A 92 -5.97 9.65 -0.21
N LEU A 93 -6.73 10.74 -0.32
CA LEU A 93 -7.90 10.81 -1.19
C LEU A 93 -7.55 10.63 -2.68
N ASN A 94 -6.50 11.32 -3.16
CA ASN A 94 -6.08 11.22 -4.55
C ASN A 94 -5.60 9.80 -4.91
N SER A 95 -4.87 9.16 -4.00
CA SER A 95 -4.42 7.78 -4.21
C SER A 95 -5.58 6.77 -4.17
N ALA A 96 -6.54 6.96 -3.25
CA ALA A 96 -7.78 6.18 -3.22
C ALA A 96 -8.61 6.33 -4.51
N MET A 97 -8.79 7.57 -5.00
CA MET A 97 -9.50 7.82 -6.25
C MET A 97 -8.79 7.15 -7.44
N HIS A 98 -7.46 7.27 -7.51
CA HIS A 98 -6.67 6.60 -8.56
C HIS A 98 -6.85 5.07 -8.54
N MET A 99 -6.86 4.46 -7.36
CA MET A 99 -7.14 3.04 -7.19
C MET A 99 -8.54 2.67 -7.69
N LEU A 100 -9.57 3.41 -7.28
CA LEU A 100 -10.96 3.12 -7.69
C LEU A 100 -11.15 3.25 -9.20
N MET A 101 -10.51 4.23 -9.84
CA MET A 101 -10.52 4.35 -11.31
C MET A 101 -9.93 3.10 -11.97
N LYS A 102 -8.80 2.59 -11.47
CA LYS A 102 -8.17 1.38 -12.00
C LYS A 102 -9.04 0.14 -11.86
N PHE A 103 -9.78 0.01 -10.76
CA PHE A 103 -10.72 -1.09 -10.59
C PHE A 103 -11.88 -1.01 -11.59
N GLY A 104 -12.42 0.19 -11.84
CA GLY A 104 -13.50 0.39 -12.81
C GLY A 104 -13.11 0.06 -14.25
N ASP A 105 -11.88 0.42 -14.64
CA ASP A 105 -11.33 0.08 -15.96
C ASP A 105 -11.30 -1.45 -16.19
N ILE A 106 -10.91 -2.20 -15.16
CA ILE A 106 -10.77 -3.66 -15.24
C ILE A 106 -12.13 -4.35 -15.23
N GLN A 107 -13.04 -3.93 -14.36
CA GLN A 107 -14.40 -4.47 -14.32
C GLN A 107 -15.19 -4.21 -15.62
N SER A 108 -14.82 -3.17 -16.37
CA SER A 108 -15.43 -2.86 -17.68
C SER A 108 -14.80 -3.65 -18.84
N ALA A 109 -13.67 -4.32 -18.61
CA ALA A 109 -12.93 -5.08 -19.62
C ALA A 109 -13.23 -6.59 -19.60
N GLU A 110 -13.99 -7.07 -18.61
CA GLU A 110 -14.53 -8.43 -18.49
C GLU A 110 -15.97 -8.52 -19.02
#